data_AF-A0A935KNC9-F1
#
_entry.id   AF-A0A935KNC9-F1
#
_cell.length_a   1.000
_cell.length_b   1.000
_cell.length_c   1.000
_cell.angle_alpha   90.00
_cell.angle_beta   90.00
_cell.angle_gamma   90.00
#
_symmetry.space_group_name_H-M   'P 1'
#
loop_
_entity.id
_entity.type
_entity.pdbx_description
1 polymer ?
#
loop_
_entity_poly.entity_id
_entity_poly.type
_entity_poly.pdbx_seq_one_letter_code
_entity_poly.pdbx_strand_id
1 'polypeptide(L)'
;MRASLHPHSARRYALLLALPLAAPGCVSVSAEVEQVRHSVQTQQLSFAGAGPLAGQATSETRVFDASLDSQLMDYVVNAKLTELRVVPASGVSNLDFVREVRIRLLSAGGNPEVVLAEFSRDGEGVSAADGSLTLRVHDDFDHTRYVRARVPFELQLGMDAPAAPWSVAVDLGLDLELGYELRL
;
A
#
# COMPACT_ATOMS: atom_id res chain seq x y z
N MET A 1 -19.72 -9.37 36.70
CA MET A 1 -19.52 -10.04 35.40
C MET A 1 -18.39 -9.33 34.69
N ARG A 2 -17.23 -9.99 34.54
CA ARG A 2 -16.04 -9.51 33.82
C ARG A 2 -15.75 -10.51 32.71
N ALA A 3 -15.55 -10.05 31.49
CA ALA A 3 -14.89 -10.76 30.40
C ALA A 3 -13.76 -9.82 29.93
N SER A 4 -12.51 -10.16 30.21
CA SER A 4 -11.61 -10.94 29.34
C SER A 4 -10.98 -10.05 28.27
N LEU A 5 -9.89 -9.39 28.66
CA LEU A 5 -8.86 -8.91 27.74
C LEU A 5 -7.82 -10.03 27.61
N HIS A 6 -7.68 -10.59 26.42
CA HIS A 6 -6.57 -11.47 26.08
C HIS A 6 -5.30 -10.63 25.91
N PRO A 7 -4.21 -10.93 26.64
CA PRO A 7 -2.91 -10.32 26.37
C PRO A 7 -2.25 -11.04 25.19
N HIS A 8 -1.99 -10.30 24.11
CA HIS A 8 -1.09 -10.75 23.05
C HIS A 8 0.30 -11.00 23.64
N SER A 9 0.84 -12.14 23.25
CA SER A 9 2.06 -12.77 23.73
C SER A 9 3.31 -11.89 23.60
N ALA A 10 3.83 -11.43 24.74
CA ALA A 10 5.23 -11.05 24.87
C ALA A 10 6.09 -12.33 24.92
N ARG A 11 6.65 -12.74 23.78
CA ARG A 11 7.70 -13.77 23.75
C ARG A 11 9.04 -13.13 24.09
N ARG A 12 9.43 -13.29 25.36
CA ARG A 12 10.79 -13.08 25.87
C ARG A 12 11.72 -14.12 25.23
N TYR A 13 12.68 -13.71 24.42
CA TYR A 13 13.80 -14.56 24.04
C TYR A 13 15.01 -14.22 24.91
N ALA A 14 15.57 -15.28 25.48
CA ALA A 14 16.55 -15.25 26.55
C ALA A 14 17.93 -14.81 26.06
N LEU A 15 18.54 -13.90 26.81
CA LEU A 15 19.94 -13.52 26.73
C LEU A 15 20.80 -14.70 27.18
N LEU A 16 21.55 -15.34 26.28
CA LEU A 16 22.62 -16.28 26.64
C LEU A 16 23.97 -15.64 26.33
N LEU A 17 24.55 -15.06 27.38
CA LEU A 17 25.95 -14.66 27.47
C LEU A 17 26.84 -15.90 27.46
N ALA A 18 27.67 -16.04 26.42
CA ALA A 18 28.89 -16.83 26.46
C ALA A 18 29.95 -16.15 25.56
N LEU A 19 31.01 -15.63 26.19
CA LEU A 19 32.24 -15.08 25.61
C LEU A 19 33.42 -15.87 26.22
N PRO A 20 34.65 -15.78 25.68
CA PRO A 20 35.12 -15.87 24.29
C PRO A 20 36.30 -16.89 24.17
N LEU A 21 36.84 -17.17 22.97
CA LEU A 21 38.29 -17.38 22.70
C LEU A 21 38.55 -17.91 21.27
N ALA A 22 39.31 -17.13 20.50
CA ALA A 22 40.25 -17.51 19.43
C ALA A 22 39.75 -18.31 18.20
N ALA A 23 39.37 -17.57 17.15
CA ALA A 23 39.69 -17.88 15.75
C ALA A 23 39.65 -16.57 14.94
N PRO A 24 40.55 -16.33 13.95
CA PRO A 24 40.31 -15.33 12.91
C PRO A 24 39.29 -15.92 11.93
N GLY A 25 38.10 -16.22 12.45
CA GLY A 25 37.01 -16.88 11.74
C GLY A 25 35.99 -15.84 11.35
N CYS A 26 35.53 -15.89 10.10
CA CYS A 26 34.47 -15.06 9.52
C CYS A 26 33.46 -14.60 10.57
N VAL A 27 33.40 -13.30 10.82
CA VAL A 27 32.29 -12.69 11.53
C VAL A 27 31.08 -12.86 10.61
N SER A 28 30.22 -13.84 10.88
CA SER A 28 28.93 -13.92 10.21
C SER A 28 28.04 -12.84 10.83
N VAL A 29 27.92 -11.71 10.16
CA VAL A 29 26.91 -10.70 10.50
C VAL A 29 25.57 -11.34 10.22
N SER A 30 24.86 -11.74 11.27
CA SER A 30 23.46 -12.14 11.16
C SER A 30 22.68 -10.84 11.05
N ALA A 31 22.26 -10.48 9.84
CA ALA A 31 21.20 -9.51 9.69
C ALA A 31 19.94 -10.18 10.27
N GLU A 32 19.42 -9.66 11.38
CA GLU A 32 18.09 -10.05 11.83
C GLU A 32 17.08 -9.27 11.00
N VAL A 33 16.01 -9.96 10.63
CA VAL A 33 15.04 -9.51 9.64
C VAL A 33 13.72 -9.32 10.36
N GLU A 34 13.24 -8.08 10.40
CA GLU A 34 11.93 -7.76 10.96
C GLU A 34 10.91 -7.53 9.85
N GLN A 35 9.73 -8.12 10.00
CA GLN A 35 8.59 -7.85 9.13
C GLN A 35 7.65 -6.85 9.80
N VAL A 36 7.50 -5.68 9.17
CA VAL A 36 6.65 -4.59 9.67
C VAL A 36 5.54 -4.34 8.66
N ARG A 37 4.28 -4.43 9.11
CA ARG A 37 3.14 -3.99 8.32
C ARG A 37 2.98 -2.48 8.46
N HIS A 38 3.01 -1.78 7.33
CA HIS A 38 2.90 -0.33 7.26
C HIS A 38 1.76 0.06 6.31
N SER A 39 1.02 1.12 6.66
CA SER A 39 -0.03 1.67 5.81
C SER A 39 0.38 3.06 5.35
N VAL A 40 0.42 3.26 4.03
CA VAL A 40 0.68 4.55 3.42
C VAL A 40 -0.62 5.09 2.85
N GLN A 41 -1.11 6.16 3.45
CA GLN A 41 -2.23 6.91 2.91
C GLN A 41 -1.72 8.01 1.98
N THR A 42 -2.25 8.05 0.76
CA THR A 42 -1.84 9.02 -0.24
C THR A 42 -2.53 10.37 -0.04
N GLN A 43 -2.10 11.37 -0.81
CA GLN A 43 -2.87 12.61 -0.95
C GLN A 43 -4.27 12.31 -1.52
N GLN A 44 -5.25 13.13 -1.15
CA GLN A 44 -6.60 13.04 -1.69
C GLN A 44 -6.62 13.39 -3.17
N LEU A 45 -7.20 12.51 -3.97
CA LEU A 45 -7.38 12.68 -5.41
C LEU A 45 -8.79 13.23 -5.64
N SER A 46 -8.86 14.46 -6.15
CA SER A 46 -10.12 15.15 -6.39
C SER A 46 -10.56 14.99 -7.84
N PHE A 47 -11.86 14.81 -8.03
CA PHE A 47 -12.53 14.62 -9.30
C PHE A 47 -13.62 15.67 -9.46
N ALA A 48 -13.78 16.16 -10.69
CA ALA A 48 -14.85 17.07 -11.00
C ALA A 48 -16.19 16.31 -10.97
N GLY A 49 -17.26 16.99 -10.55
CA GLY A 49 -18.60 16.47 -10.75
C GLY A 49 -18.97 16.55 -12.23
N ALA A 50 -19.70 15.55 -12.74
CA ALA A 50 -20.19 15.54 -14.11
C ALA A 50 -21.40 16.45 -14.33
N GLY A 51 -22.00 17.00 -13.27
CA GLY A 51 -23.13 17.92 -13.33
C GLY A 51 -24.29 17.35 -14.19
N PRO A 52 -24.63 17.98 -15.33
CA PRO A 52 -25.70 17.50 -16.20
C PRO A 52 -25.43 16.14 -16.87
N LEU A 53 -24.18 15.67 -16.88
CA LEU A 53 -23.78 14.37 -17.42
C LEU A 53 -23.71 13.29 -16.33
N ALA A 54 -24.24 13.54 -15.13
CA ALA A 54 -24.25 12.58 -14.04
C ALA A 54 -24.91 11.25 -14.44
N GLY A 55 -24.33 10.14 -13.97
CA GLY A 55 -24.80 8.79 -14.26
C GLY A 55 -24.39 8.26 -15.64
N GLN A 56 -23.66 9.04 -16.44
CA GLN A 56 -23.06 8.53 -17.69
C GLN A 56 -21.72 7.87 -17.42
N ALA A 57 -21.44 6.80 -18.17
CA ALA A 57 -20.17 6.10 -18.12
C ALA A 57 -19.04 7.02 -18.59
N THR A 58 -18.02 7.16 -17.75
CA THR A 58 -16.80 7.93 -18.02
C THR A 58 -15.58 7.18 -17.51
N SER A 59 -14.40 7.62 -17.96
CA SER A 59 -13.13 7.21 -17.36
C SER A 59 -12.28 8.42 -17.02
N GLU A 60 -11.70 8.41 -15.82
CA GLU A 60 -10.74 9.43 -15.40
C GLU A 60 -9.45 8.77 -14.91
N THR A 61 -8.34 9.46 -15.14
CA THR A 61 -7.00 9.04 -14.72
C THR A 61 -6.36 10.12 -13.86
N ARG A 62 -5.77 9.72 -12.74
CA ARG A 62 -5.03 10.60 -11.83
C ARG A 62 -3.67 9.98 -11.52
N VAL A 63 -2.64 10.82 -11.52
CA VAL A 63 -1.30 10.43 -11.04
C VAL A 63 -1.14 10.92 -9.61
N PHE A 64 -0.58 10.06 -8.76
CA PHE A 64 -0.34 10.35 -7.36
C PHE A 64 0.97 9.72 -6.90
N ASP A 65 1.53 10.25 -5.82
CA ASP A 65 2.71 9.68 -5.21
C ASP A 65 2.38 9.07 -3.86
N ALA A 66 2.94 7.89 -3.59
CA ALA A 66 3.07 7.41 -2.23
C ALA A 66 4.47 7.75 -1.72
N SER A 67 4.53 8.34 -0.53
CA SER A 67 5.78 8.56 0.18
C SER A 67 5.82 7.63 1.37
N LEU A 68 6.84 6.79 1.41
CA LEU A 68 7.18 5.98 2.57
C LEU A 68 8.07 6.83 3.47
N ASP A 69 7.83 6.77 4.78
CA ASP A 69 8.63 7.52 5.75
C ASP A 69 10.12 7.21 5.59
N SER A 70 10.90 8.27 5.35
CA SER A 70 12.33 8.22 5.05
C SER A 70 13.16 7.43 6.06
N GLN A 71 12.77 7.38 7.34
CA GLN A 71 13.57 6.71 8.36
C GLN A 71 13.53 5.18 8.28
N LEU A 72 12.39 4.61 7.88
CA LEU A 72 12.27 3.16 7.70
C LEU A 72 12.93 2.73 6.40
N MET A 73 12.84 3.56 5.36
CA MET A 73 13.36 3.29 4.02
C MET A 73 14.86 2.96 3.98
N ASP A 74 15.65 3.56 4.88
CA ASP A 74 17.10 3.31 4.97
C ASP A 74 17.43 1.86 5.37
N TYR A 75 16.46 1.14 5.94
CA TYR A 75 16.61 -0.24 6.42
C TYR A 75 15.77 -1.24 5.62
N VAL A 76 14.93 -0.79 4.69
CA VAL A 76 14.08 -1.69 3.89
C VAL A 76 14.95 -2.46 2.90
N VAL A 77 15.01 -3.78 3.06
CA VAL A 77 15.67 -4.69 2.11
C VAL A 77 14.68 -5.28 1.11
N ASN A 78 13.41 -5.42 1.50
CA ASN A 78 12.35 -5.93 0.65
C ASN A 78 11.00 -5.32 1.05
N ALA A 79 10.07 -5.20 0.11
CA ALA A 79 8.74 -4.65 0.35
C ALA A 79 7.72 -5.38 -0.52
N LYS A 80 6.64 -5.84 0.09
CA LYS A 80 5.52 -6.47 -0.60
C LYS A 80 4.26 -5.65 -0.43
N LEU A 81 3.60 -5.31 -1.53
CA LEU A 81 2.25 -4.77 -1.51
C LEU A 81 1.28 -5.89 -1.17
N THR A 82 0.59 -5.75 -0.04
CA THR A 82 -0.33 -6.79 0.48
C THR A 82 -1.78 -6.40 0.34
N GLU A 83 -2.06 -5.10 0.36
CA GLU A 83 -3.41 -4.58 0.28
C GLU A 83 -3.39 -3.26 -0.47
N LEU A 84 -4.42 -3.07 -1.29
CA LEU A 84 -4.69 -1.77 -1.87
C LEU A 84 -6.17 -1.46 -1.70
N ARG A 85 -6.44 -0.30 -1.14
CA ARG A 85 -7.81 0.16 -0.90
C ARG A 85 -8.02 1.57 -1.42
N VAL A 86 -9.13 1.79 -2.11
CA VAL A 86 -9.58 3.13 -2.53
C VAL A 86 -10.72 3.55 -1.63
N VAL A 87 -10.54 4.65 -0.91
CA VAL A 87 -11.41 5.07 0.18
C VAL A 87 -12.09 6.39 -0.17
N PRO A 88 -13.42 6.52 -0.02
CA PRO A 88 -14.10 7.81 -0.11
C PRO A 88 -13.47 8.84 0.84
N ALA A 89 -13.11 10.02 0.34
CA ALA A 89 -12.55 11.09 1.15
C ALA A 89 -13.54 12.25 1.34
N SER A 90 -14.20 12.70 0.27
CA SER A 90 -15.23 13.75 0.36
C SER A 90 -16.20 13.70 -0.83
N GLY A 91 -17.37 14.33 -0.68
CA GLY A 91 -18.40 14.43 -1.72
C GLY A 91 -19.24 13.16 -1.94
N VAL A 92 -18.70 11.99 -1.61
CA VAL A 92 -19.38 10.69 -1.66
C VAL A 92 -19.08 9.88 -0.40
N SER A 93 -20.05 9.05 0.02
CA SER A 93 -19.89 8.14 1.16
C SER A 93 -19.55 6.71 0.76
N ASN A 94 -19.76 6.36 -0.51
CA ASN A 94 -19.50 5.05 -1.08
C ASN A 94 -19.00 5.20 -2.53
N LEU A 95 -18.28 4.19 -3.01
CA LEU A 95 -17.78 4.12 -4.39
C LEU A 95 -18.64 3.18 -5.25
N ASP A 96 -19.95 3.15 -5.01
CA ASP A 96 -20.89 2.28 -5.71
C ASP A 96 -21.23 2.74 -7.15
N PHE A 97 -20.66 3.84 -7.60
CA PHE A 97 -20.74 4.29 -8.98
C PHE A 97 -19.48 3.91 -9.77
N VAL A 98 -18.43 3.45 -9.08
CA VAL A 98 -17.20 2.95 -9.71
C VAL A 98 -17.43 1.53 -10.19
N ARG A 99 -17.14 1.30 -11.48
CA ARG A 99 -17.26 0.02 -12.16
C ARG A 99 -15.92 -0.67 -12.28
N GLU A 100 -14.87 0.10 -12.52
CA GLU A 100 -13.53 -0.39 -12.80
C GLU A 100 -12.51 0.47 -12.06
N VAL A 101 -11.52 -0.18 -11.45
CA VAL A 101 -10.33 0.50 -10.93
C VAL A 101 -9.12 -0.23 -11.43
N ARG A 102 -8.12 0.52 -11.89
CA ARG A 102 -6.80 -0.02 -12.17
C ARG A 102 -5.75 0.90 -11.60
N ILE A 103 -4.78 0.31 -10.92
CA ILE A 103 -3.62 1.04 -10.41
C ILE A 103 -2.37 0.51 -11.06
N ARG A 104 -1.60 1.45 -11.61
CA ARG A 104 -0.34 1.17 -12.30
C ARG A 104 0.80 1.89 -11.64
N LEU A 105 1.95 1.25 -11.63
CA LEU A 105 3.21 1.87 -11.29
C LEU A 105 3.72 2.65 -12.49
N LEU A 106 4.17 3.89 -12.30
CA LEU A 106 4.78 4.68 -13.35
C LEU A 106 6.31 4.56 -13.29
N SER A 107 6.93 4.35 -14.44
CA SER A 107 8.37 4.45 -14.60
C SER A 107 8.85 5.89 -14.40
N ALA A 108 10.16 6.09 -14.23
CA ALA A 108 10.76 7.43 -14.08
C ALA A 108 10.49 8.37 -15.28
N GLY A 109 10.08 7.84 -16.44
CA GLY A 109 9.66 8.60 -17.62
C GLY A 109 8.16 8.90 -17.70
N GLY A 110 7.37 8.52 -16.68
CA GLY A 110 5.93 8.72 -16.63
C GLY A 110 5.09 7.70 -17.41
N ASN A 111 5.72 6.69 -18.02
CA ASN A 111 5.01 5.62 -18.71
C ASN A 111 4.58 4.52 -17.71
N PRO A 112 3.37 3.97 -17.83
CA PRO A 112 2.91 2.87 -16.99
C PRO A 112 3.77 1.63 -17.23
N GLU A 113 4.34 1.11 -16.16
CA GLU A 113 5.32 0.02 -16.19
C GLU A 113 4.67 -1.32 -15.81
N VAL A 114 3.86 -1.33 -14.74
CA VAL A 114 3.26 -2.54 -14.18
C VAL A 114 1.85 -2.25 -13.67
N VAL A 115 0.89 -3.14 -13.95
CA VAL A 115 -0.43 -3.11 -13.31
C VAL A 115 -0.33 -3.81 -11.96
N LEU A 116 -0.54 -3.07 -10.87
CA LEU A 116 -0.36 -3.58 -9.51
C LEU A 116 -1.64 -4.16 -8.94
N ALA A 117 -2.77 -3.54 -9.24
CA ALA A 117 -4.04 -3.92 -8.68
C ALA A 117 -5.18 -3.56 -9.62
N GLU A 118 -6.19 -4.43 -9.65
CA GLU A 118 -7.38 -4.27 -10.48
C GLU A 118 -8.64 -4.57 -9.67
N PHE A 119 -9.70 -3.84 -9.98
CA PHE A 119 -11.05 -4.11 -9.53
C PHE A 119 -11.98 -3.97 -10.74
N SER A 120 -12.87 -4.93 -10.88
CA SER A 120 -14.03 -4.83 -11.76
C SER A 120 -15.25 -5.26 -10.98
N ARG A 121 -16.30 -4.45 -11.06
CA ARG A 121 -17.60 -4.71 -10.43
C ARG A 121 -18.24 -5.99 -10.94
N ASP A 122 -18.04 -6.30 -12.22
CA ASP A 122 -18.57 -7.52 -12.84
C ASP A 122 -17.67 -8.75 -12.56
N GLY A 123 -16.58 -8.57 -11.80
CA GLY A 123 -15.63 -9.60 -11.38
C GLY A 123 -15.63 -9.86 -9.87
N GLU A 124 -14.45 -10.15 -9.30
CA GLU A 124 -14.25 -10.50 -7.88
C GLU A 124 -14.05 -9.29 -6.94
N GLY A 125 -14.48 -8.09 -7.35
CA GLY A 125 -14.30 -6.88 -6.57
C GLY A 125 -15.21 -6.83 -5.33
N VAL A 126 -14.63 -6.71 -4.12
CA VAL A 126 -15.42 -6.58 -2.88
C VAL A 126 -15.53 -5.10 -2.50
N SER A 127 -16.75 -4.56 -2.53
CA SER A 127 -17.07 -3.30 -1.87
C SER A 127 -17.14 -3.55 -0.36
N ALA A 128 -16.35 -2.83 0.43
CA ALA A 128 -16.35 -2.96 1.88
C ALA A 128 -17.57 -2.25 2.49
N ALA A 129 -17.92 -2.63 3.73
CA ALA A 129 -19.07 -2.06 4.45
C ALA A 129 -18.97 -0.54 4.69
N ASP A 130 -17.77 0.02 4.64
CA ASP A 130 -17.50 1.45 4.78
C ASP A 130 -17.49 2.20 3.43
N GLY A 131 -17.94 1.56 2.35
CA GLY A 131 -18.07 2.18 1.04
C GLY A 131 -16.78 2.29 0.24
N SER A 132 -15.67 1.76 0.76
CA SER A 132 -14.39 1.65 0.05
C SER A 132 -14.32 0.43 -0.87
N LEU A 133 -13.36 0.46 -1.79
CA LEU A 133 -13.07 -0.66 -2.68
C LEU A 133 -11.72 -1.26 -2.29
N THR A 134 -11.70 -2.56 -1.98
CA THR A 134 -10.45 -3.30 -1.83
C THR A 134 -10.11 -3.96 -3.16
N LEU A 135 -8.93 -3.64 -3.69
CA LEU A 135 -8.46 -4.16 -4.96
C LEU A 135 -7.64 -5.42 -4.72
N ARG A 136 -7.74 -6.35 -5.69
CA ARG A 136 -6.88 -7.53 -5.70
C ARG A 136 -5.50 -7.10 -6.19
N VAL A 137 -4.49 -7.33 -5.36
CA VAL A 137 -3.08 -7.10 -5.73
C VAL A 137 -2.61 -8.28 -6.59
N HIS A 138 -1.97 -7.97 -7.72
CA HIS A 138 -1.36 -8.96 -8.61
C HIS A 138 0.17 -8.98 -8.33
N ASP A 139 0.71 -10.07 -7.77
CA ASP A 139 2.16 -10.28 -7.49
C ASP A 139 3.02 -10.11 -8.78
N ASP A 140 4.32 -9.80 -8.80
CA ASP A 140 5.37 -9.57 -7.80
C ASP A 140 5.93 -8.13 -7.97
N PHE A 141 5.99 -7.35 -6.89
CA PHE A 141 6.62 -6.04 -6.87
C PHE A 141 8.14 -6.19 -6.72
N ASP A 142 8.93 -5.85 -7.75
CA ASP A 142 10.41 -5.93 -7.69
C ASP A 142 10.99 -4.84 -6.76
N HIS A 143 11.18 -5.21 -5.51
CA HIS A 143 11.71 -4.38 -4.42
C HIS A 143 13.01 -3.63 -4.76
N THR A 144 13.86 -4.15 -5.66
CA THR A 144 15.15 -3.51 -6.00
C THR A 144 15.00 -2.21 -6.80
N ARG A 145 13.84 -1.99 -7.43
CA ARG A 145 13.60 -0.84 -8.32
C ARG A 145 12.72 0.24 -7.72
N TYR A 146 11.84 -0.16 -6.80
CA TYR A 146 10.65 0.63 -6.44
C TYR A 146 10.62 1.07 -4.97
N VAL A 147 11.52 0.57 -4.13
CA VAL A 147 11.76 1.05 -2.76
C VAL A 147 12.49 2.40 -2.87
N ARG A 148 11.76 3.44 -3.27
CA ARG A 148 12.22 4.84 -3.37
C ARG A 148 11.45 5.68 -2.36
N ALA A 149 12.04 6.79 -1.92
CA ALA A 149 11.39 7.75 -1.01
C ALA A 149 10.03 8.25 -1.52
N ARG A 150 9.83 8.22 -2.85
CA ARG A 150 8.59 8.63 -3.51
C ARG A 150 8.36 7.79 -4.76
N VAL A 151 7.20 7.16 -4.84
CA VAL A 151 6.84 6.25 -5.93
C VAL A 151 5.59 6.79 -6.63
N PRO A 152 5.66 7.08 -7.94
CA PRO A 152 4.53 7.58 -8.70
C PRO A 152 3.63 6.42 -9.17
N PHE A 153 2.34 6.59 -8.98
CA PHE A 153 1.28 5.67 -9.38
C PHE A 153 0.26 6.39 -10.25
N GLU A 154 -0.38 5.64 -11.12
CA GLU A 154 -1.54 6.05 -11.88
C GLU A 154 -2.77 5.29 -11.37
N LEU A 155 -3.80 6.04 -10.97
CA LEU A 155 -5.14 5.55 -10.71
C LEU A 155 -6.01 5.82 -11.93
N GLN A 156 -6.50 4.76 -12.56
CA GLN A 156 -7.55 4.84 -13.58
C GLN A 156 -8.87 4.35 -13.00
N LEU A 157 -9.92 5.15 -13.14
CA LEU A 157 -11.29 4.83 -12.73
C LEU A 157 -12.19 4.76 -13.96
N GLY A 158 -12.96 3.68 -14.08
CA GLY A 158 -14.13 3.59 -14.94
C GLY A 158 -15.39 3.65 -14.08
N MET A 159 -16.32 4.55 -14.37
CA MET A 159 -17.40 4.88 -13.45
C MET A 159 -18.61 5.49 -14.14
N ASP A 160 -19.76 5.46 -13.46
CA ASP A 160 -20.89 6.33 -13.76
C ASP A 160 -20.72 7.63 -12.97
N ALA A 161 -20.40 8.74 -13.63
CA ALA A 161 -19.89 9.91 -12.93
C ALA A 161 -20.90 10.54 -11.94
N PRO A 162 -20.49 10.87 -10.70
CA PRO A 162 -21.33 11.63 -9.77
C PRO A 162 -21.63 13.05 -10.28
N ALA A 163 -22.78 13.61 -9.89
CA ALA A 163 -23.14 14.98 -10.26
C ALA A 163 -22.25 16.03 -9.59
N ALA A 164 -21.92 15.81 -8.32
CA ALA A 164 -21.14 16.73 -7.48
C ALA A 164 -19.65 16.39 -7.51
N PRO A 165 -18.75 17.37 -7.26
CA PRO A 165 -17.34 17.10 -7.02
C PRO A 165 -17.14 16.16 -5.85
N TRP A 166 -16.09 15.35 -5.93
CA TRP A 166 -15.80 14.31 -4.94
C TRP A 166 -14.30 13.99 -4.91
N SER A 167 -13.86 13.26 -3.89
CA SER A 167 -12.46 12.84 -3.77
C SER A 167 -12.32 11.47 -3.12
N VAL A 168 -11.17 10.84 -3.38
CA VAL A 168 -10.76 9.57 -2.75
C VAL A 168 -9.34 9.68 -2.19
N ALA A 169 -9.01 8.81 -1.26
CA ALA A 169 -7.64 8.49 -0.90
C ALA A 169 -7.33 7.06 -1.35
N VAL A 170 -6.05 6.78 -1.57
CA VAL A 170 -5.56 5.43 -1.78
C VAL A 170 -4.75 5.03 -0.54
N ASP A 171 -5.15 3.93 0.07
CA ASP A 171 -4.44 3.33 1.20
C ASP A 171 -3.69 2.11 0.67
N LEU A 172 -2.36 2.14 0.86
CA LEU A 172 -1.45 1.07 0.45
C LEU A 172 -0.99 0.32 1.70
N GLY A 173 -1.35 -0.96 1.80
CA GLY A 173 -0.82 -1.86 2.82
C GLY A 173 0.45 -2.53 2.33
N LEU A 174 1.54 -2.33 3.04
CA LEU A 174 2.86 -2.85 2.70
C LEU A 174 3.39 -3.71 3.84
N ASP A 175 3.92 -4.88 3.50
CA ASP A 175 4.77 -5.67 4.39
C ASP A 175 6.22 -5.36 4.04
N LEU A 176 6.93 -4.73 4.96
CA LEU A 176 8.32 -4.32 4.82
C LEU A 176 9.22 -5.33 5.52
N GLU A 177 10.26 -5.77 4.83
CA GLU A 177 11.35 -6.54 5.39
C GLU A 177 12.51 -5.58 5.67
N LEU A 178 12.88 -5.46 6.94
CA LEU A 178 13.97 -4.58 7.37
C LEU A 178 15.23 -5.40 7.62
N GLY A 179 16.36 -4.96 7.06
CA GLY A 179 17.67 -5.54 7.32
C GLY A 179 18.57 -4.52 8.03
N TYR A 180 19.26 -4.97 9.07
CA TYR A 180 20.25 -4.16 9.77
C TYR A 180 21.63 -4.80 9.76
N GLU A 181 22.62 -3.97 9.49
CA GLU A 181 24.02 -4.31 9.75
C GLU A 181 24.40 -3.85 11.16
N LEU A 182 24.73 -4.80 12.02
CA LEU A 182 25.41 -4.51 13.28
C LEU A 182 26.85 -4.08 12.98
N ARG A 183 27.11 -2.76 13.00
CA ARG A 183 28.48 -2.23 12.97
C ARG A 183 29.05 -2.25 14.39
N LEU A 184 30.00 -3.15 14.63
CA LEU A 184 30.80 -3.23 15.86
C LEU A 184 32.02 -2.31 15.79
#